data_AF-A0A962ZHM1-F1
#
_entry.id   AF-A0A962ZHM1-F1
#
_cell.length_a   1.000
_cell.length_b   1.000
_cell.length_c   1.000
_cell.angle_alpha   90.00
_cell.angle_beta   90.00
_cell.angle_gamma   90.00
#
_symmetry.space_group_name_H-M   'P 1'
#
loop_
_entity.id
_entity.type
_entity.pdbx_description
1 polymer ?
#
loop_
_entity_poly.entity_id
_entity_poly.type
_entity_poly.pdbx_seq_one_letter_code
_entity_poly.pdbx_strand_id
1 'polypeptide(L)' 'TIADLAVATSAGQIKTGSLCRSDRVAKYNRLIRIEEELGRAAYHGRKEFKFL' A
#
# COMPACT_ATOMS: atom_id res chain seq x y z
N THR A 1 3.63 -5.68 -8.22
CA THR A 1 2.49 -6.47 -8.69
C THR A 1 1.19 -6.10 -7.98
N ILE A 2 0.85 -6.65 -6.80
CA ILE A 2 -0.42 -6.24 -6.13
C ILE A 2 -0.33 -4.90 -5.40
N ALA A 3 0.88 -4.50 -4.97
CA ALA A 3 1.13 -3.17 -4.41
C ALA A 3 0.87 -2.08 -5.45
N ASP A 4 1.45 -2.22 -6.64
CA ASP A 4 1.23 -1.30 -7.77
C ASP A 4 -0.24 -1.26 -8.19
N LEU A 5 -0.92 -2.41 -8.25
CA LEU A 5 -2.35 -2.46 -8.54
C LEU A 5 -3.17 -1.66 -7.53
N ALA A 6 -2.93 -1.86 -6.23
CA ALA A 6 -3.67 -1.17 -5.17
C ALA A 6 -3.50 0.36 -5.25
N VAL A 7 -2.30 0.84 -5.61
CA VAL A 7 -2.04 2.26 -5.81
C VAL A 7 -2.71 2.77 -7.09
N ALA A 8 -2.54 2.04 -8.21
CA ALA A 8 -3.08 2.42 -9.51
C ALA A 8 -4.61 2.52 -9.54
N THR A 9 -5.30 1.67 -8.79
CA THR A 9 -6.77 1.73 -8.68
C THR A 9 -7.26 2.58 -7.51
N SER A 10 -6.36 3.26 -6.79
CA SER A 10 -6.68 3.99 -5.56
C SER A 10 -7.54 3.16 -4.59
N ALA A 11 -7.15 1.90 -4.36
CA ALA A 11 -7.94 0.95 -3.59
C ALA A 11 -8.10 1.35 -2.10
N GLY A 12 -7.22 2.22 -1.59
CA GLY A 12 -7.23 2.72 -0.22
C GLY A 12 -6.70 1.73 0.82
N GLN A 13 -6.90 0.43 0.60
CA GLN A 13 -6.49 -0.63 1.51
C GLN A 13 -5.85 -1.80 0.74
N ILE A 14 -4.87 -2.45 1.37
CA ILE A 14 -4.24 -3.66 0.86
C ILE A 14 -3.96 -4.63 2.00
N LYS A 15 -4.26 -5.91 1.80
CA LYS A 15 -3.96 -6.99 2.76
C LYS A 15 -2.96 -7.95 2.14
N THR A 16 -1.70 -7.88 2.59
CA THR A 16 -0.60 -8.67 2.03
C THR A 16 0.11 -9.59 3.05
N GLY A 17 -0.51 -9.82 4.22
CA GLY A 17 -0.04 -10.76 5.25
C GLY A 17 0.94 -10.16 6.27
N SER A 18 1.44 -10.99 7.19
CA SER A 18 2.34 -10.55 8.28
C SER A 18 3.77 -10.20 7.78
N LEU A 19 4.51 -9.42 8.57
CA LEU A 19 5.84 -8.85 8.29
C LEU A 19 7.02 -9.84 8.43
N CYS A 20 6.79 -11.15 8.39
CA CYS A 20 7.83 -12.14 8.69
C CYS A 20 8.46 -12.80 7.47
N ARG A 21 7.70 -13.06 6.40
CA ARG A 21 8.19 -13.82 5.25
C ARG A 21 8.54 -12.88 4.10
N SER A 22 9.65 -13.15 3.43
CA SER A 22 10.17 -12.30 2.35
C SER A 22 9.20 -12.12 1.19
N ASP A 23 8.40 -13.13 0.88
CA ASP A 23 7.33 -13.01 -0.11
C ASP A 23 6.37 -11.87 0.29
N ARG A 24 5.91 -11.83 1.54
CA ARG A 24 4.99 -10.78 2.04
C ARG A 24 5.68 -9.42 2.16
N VAL A 25 6.87 -9.39 2.76
CA VAL A 25 7.68 -8.17 2.95
C VAL A 25 7.98 -7.47 1.63
N ALA A 26 8.21 -8.23 0.55
CA ALA A 26 8.45 -7.64 -0.77
C ALA A 26 7.33 -6.70 -1.25
N LYS A 27 6.06 -6.93 -0.83
CA LYS A 27 4.92 -6.07 -1.20
C LYS A 27 4.95 -4.76 -0.41
N TYR A 28 5.27 -4.83 0.89
CA TYR A 28 5.49 -3.64 1.71
C TYR A 28 6.65 -2.79 1.19
N ASN A 29 7.78 -3.43 0.86
CA ASN A 29 8.93 -2.73 0.29
C ASN A 29 8.61 -2.08 -1.06
N ARG A 30 7.69 -2.67 -1.85
CA ARG A 30 7.23 -2.02 -3.08
C ARG A 30 6.40 -0.78 -2.80
N LEU A 31 5.54 -0.79 -1.77
CA LEU A 31 4.78 0.40 -1.37
C LEU A 31 5.69 1.55 -0.93
N ILE A 32 6.75 1.24 -0.16
CA ILE A 32 7.76 2.25 0.26
C ILE A 32 8.43 2.88 -0.96
N ARG A 33 8.85 2.07 -1.94
CA ARG A 33 9.44 2.60 -3.19
C ARG A 33 8.46 3.45 -4.00
N ILE A 34 7.19 3.05 -4.07
CA ILE A 34 6.16 3.84 -4.75
C ILE A 34 5.96 5.18 -4.03
N GLU A 35 5.95 5.20 -2.70
CA GLU A 35 5.88 6.44 -1.92
C GLU A 35 7.07 7.37 -2.20
N GLU A 36 8.30 6.81 -2.23
CA GLU A 36 9.52 7.53 -2.61
C GLU A 36 9.44 8.08 -4.05
N GLU A 37 8.99 7.27 -5.01
CA GLU A 37 8.83 7.65 -6.43
C GLU A 37 7.81 8.79 -6.61
N LEU A 38 6.74 8.82 -5.82
CA LEU A 38 5.69 9.85 -5.89
C LEU A 38 6.09 11.16 -5.20
N GLY A 39 6.99 11.12 -4.22
CA GLY A 39 7.47 12.27 -3.44
C GLY A 39 6.43 12.88 -2.48
N ARG A 40 5.18 13.08 -2.92
CA ARG A 40 4.03 13.51 -2.11
C ARG A 40 2.87 12.53 -2.26
N ALA A 41 3.05 11.29 -1.82
CA ALA A 41 1.97 10.32 -1.75
C ALA A 41 0.96 10.68 -0.65
N ALA A 42 -0.33 10.49 -0.91
CA ALA A 42 -1.38 10.68 0.08
C ALA A 42 -1.67 9.36 0.82
N TYR A 43 -1.51 9.37 2.14
CA TYR A 43 -2.01 8.30 3.02
C TYR A 43 -3.28 8.78 3.74
N HIS A 44 -4.42 8.25 3.31
CA HIS A 44 -5.73 8.70 3.78
C HIS A 44 -6.13 8.10 5.15
N GLY A 45 -5.47 7.01 5.59
CA GLY A 45 -5.68 6.41 6.90
C GLY A 45 -7.16 6.12 7.19
N ARG A 46 -7.71 6.71 8.28
CA ARG A 46 -9.14 6.53 8.66
C ARG A 46 -10.12 6.98 7.58
N LYS A 47 -9.74 7.94 6.72
CA LYS A 47 -10.62 8.47 5.67
C LYS A 47 -10.97 7.42 4.60
N GLU A 48 -10.23 6.30 4.54
CA GLU A 48 -10.57 5.19 3.65
C GLU A 48 -11.77 4.36 4.11
N PHE A 49 -12.18 4.49 5.38
CA PHE A 49 -13.38 3.85 5.89
C PHE A 49 -14.57 4.78 5.73
N LYS A 50 -15.47 4.44 4.81
CA LYS A 50 -16.65 5.27 4.48
C LYS A 50 -17.71 5.35 5.58
N PHE A 51 -17.66 4.43 6.55
CA PHE A 51 -18.72 4.21 7.53
C PHE A 51 -18.21 4.20 8.98
N LEU A 52 -17.02 4.76 9.22
CA LEU A 52 -16.39 4.92 10.54
C LEU A 52 -16.29 6.40 10.91
#